data_AF-A0A2H0MK95-F1
#
_entry.id   AF-A0A2H0MK95-F1
#
_cell.length_a   1.000
_cell.length_b   1.000
_cell.length_c   1.000
_cell.angle_alpha   90.00
_cell.angle_beta   90.00
_cell.angle_gamma   90.00
#
_symmetry.space_group_name_H-M   'P 1'
#
loop_
_entity.id
_entity.type
_entity.pdbx_description
1 polymer ?
#
loop_
_entity_poly.entity_id
_entity_poly.type
_entity_poly.pdbx_seq_one_letter_code
_entity_poly.pdbx_strand_id
1 'polypeptide(L)'
;MEVTGNLVREEFCIPREQVAPRDPSEKFTVLVLGGSQGAHSINMAMVDALDHLANEKESIHIVHQTGEKDFDEVRFSYNQKGFRSADVRPFIDEV
;
A
#
# COMPACT_ATOMS: atom_id res chain seq x y z
N MET A 1 -9.33 -24.67 26.63
CA MET A 1 -8.81 -24.35 25.29
C MET A 1 -7.61 -23.45 25.48
N GLU A 2 -6.46 -23.84 24.92
CA GLU A 2 -5.26 -23.02 24.89
C GLU A 2 -5.29 -22.16 23.63
N VAL A 3 -4.99 -20.86 23.74
CA VAL A 3 -4.99 -19.92 22.61
C VAL A 3 -3.55 -19.69 22.18
N THR A 4 -3.19 -20.14 20.99
CA THR A 4 -1.81 -20.11 20.47
C THR A 4 -1.52 -18.93 19.53
N GLY A 5 -2.57 -18.22 19.06
CA GLY A 5 -2.44 -17.08 18.14
C GLY A 5 -2.20 -17.48 16.68
N ASN A 6 -1.82 -16.49 15.85
CA ASN A 6 -1.45 -16.67 14.45
C ASN A 6 0.06 -16.75 14.31
N LEU A 7 0.53 -17.64 13.42
CA LEU A 7 1.95 -17.71 13.06
C LEU A 7 2.30 -16.51 12.18
N VAL A 8 3.17 -15.64 12.70
CA VAL A 8 3.70 -14.46 12.00
C VAL A 8 5.16 -14.74 11.64
N ARG A 9 5.62 -14.25 10.48
CA ARG A 9 7.04 -14.37 10.11
C ARG A 9 7.91 -13.62 11.11
N GLU A 10 9.04 -14.20 11.48
CA GLU A 10 9.95 -13.63 12.49
C GLU A 10 10.44 -12.23 12.12
N GLU A 11 10.61 -11.95 10.82
CA GLU A 11 10.99 -10.64 10.27
C GLU A 11 10.04 -9.49 10.67
N PHE A 12 8.76 -9.79 10.97
CA PHE A 12 7.80 -8.79 11.44
C PHE A 12 7.74 -8.64 12.95
N CYS A 13 8.40 -9.52 13.71
CA CYS A 13 8.39 -9.52 15.17
C CYS A 13 9.47 -8.61 15.77
N ILE A 14 9.94 -7.62 14.99
CA ILE A 14 10.93 -6.65 15.42
C ILE A 14 10.25 -5.60 16.33
N PRO A 15 10.76 -5.34 17.53
CA PRO A 15 10.23 -4.29 18.40
C PRO A 15 10.29 -2.92 17.73
N ARG A 16 9.26 -2.09 17.96
CA ARG A 16 9.16 -0.74 17.38
C ARG A 16 10.39 0.12 17.67
N GLU A 17 11.00 -0.07 18.84
CA GLU A 17 12.18 0.68 19.30
C GLU A 17 13.43 0.36 18.47
N GLN A 18 13.46 -0.77 17.77
CA GLN A 18 14.53 -1.17 16.87
C GLN A 18 14.30 -0.69 15.42
N VAL A 19 13.10 -0.19 15.11
CA VAL A 19 12.79 0.41 13.82
C VAL A 19 13.20 1.89 13.86
N ALA A 20 13.95 2.33 12.86
CA ALA A 20 14.35 3.74 12.75
C ALA A 20 13.12 4.65 12.81
N PRO A 21 13.15 5.73 13.61
CA PRO A 21 12.06 6.69 13.65
C PRO A 21 11.93 7.35 12.29
N ARG A 22 10.68 7.51 11.86
CA ARG A 22 10.35 8.18 10.60
C ARG A 22 10.73 9.66 10.67
N ASP A 23 11.28 10.21 9.60
CA ASP A 23 11.55 11.65 9.50
C ASP A 23 10.20 12.40 9.39
N PRO A 24 9.91 13.39 10.26
CA PRO A 24 8.68 14.17 10.19
C PRO A 24 8.48 14.94 8.88
N SER A 25 9.55 15.18 8.12
CA SER A 25 9.51 15.86 6.82
C SER A 25 9.11 14.94 5.66
N GLU A 26 9.09 13.62 5.86
CA GLU A 26 8.67 12.65 4.83
C GLU A 26 7.15 12.69 4.59
N LYS A 27 6.75 12.51 3.32
CA LYS A 27 5.34 12.40 2.89
C LYS A 27 4.63 11.23 3.53
N PHE A 28 3.45 11.44 4.12
CA PHE A 28 2.71 10.38 4.81
C PHE A 28 2.50 9.15 3.90
N THR A 29 2.96 7.98 4.34
CA THR A 29 2.96 6.78 3.50
C THR A 29 1.74 5.92 3.77
N VAL A 30 0.97 5.63 2.72
CA VAL A 30 -0.19 4.73 2.76
C VAL A 30 0.16 3.43 2.05
N LEU A 31 0.12 2.31 2.78
CA LEU A 31 0.23 0.98 2.20
C LEU A 31 -1.18 0.41 1.95
N VAL A 32 -1.48 0.09 0.69
CA VAL A 32 -2.72 -0.54 0.26
C VAL A 32 -2.42 -1.97 -0.15
N LEU A 33 -3.05 -2.93 0.53
CA LEU A 33 -2.91 -4.36 0.27
C LEU A 33 -4.18 -4.87 -0.43
N GLY A 34 -4.10 -5.01 -1.74
CA GLY A 34 -5.09 -5.66 -2.59
C GLY A 34 -5.04 -7.19 -2.49
N GLY A 35 -4.03 -7.80 -1.87
CA GLY A 35 -3.91 -9.25 -1.75
C GLY A 35 -3.49 -9.94 -3.05
N SER A 36 -2.84 -11.10 -2.94
CA SER A 36 -2.20 -11.77 -4.09
C SER A 36 -3.16 -12.27 -5.17
N GLN A 37 -4.42 -12.55 -4.82
CA GLN A 37 -5.45 -12.99 -5.77
C GLN A 37 -6.18 -11.82 -6.46
N GLY A 38 -5.82 -10.57 -6.12
CA GLY A 38 -6.49 -9.37 -6.60
C GLY A 38 -7.83 -9.18 -5.90
N ALA A 39 -7.83 -8.51 -4.74
CA ALA A 39 -9.03 -7.94 -4.13
C ALA A 39 -9.47 -6.74 -4.98
N HIS A 40 -10.05 -7.06 -6.12
CA HIS A 40 -10.48 -6.11 -7.13
C HIS A 40 -11.34 -4.98 -6.54
N SER A 41 -12.23 -5.31 -5.59
CA SER A 41 -13.03 -4.31 -4.88
C SER A 41 -12.20 -3.29 -4.10
N ILE A 42 -11.10 -3.71 -3.45
CA ILE A 42 -10.19 -2.81 -2.73
C ILE A 42 -9.42 -1.95 -3.74
N ASN A 43 -8.91 -2.58 -4.81
CA ASN A 43 -8.16 -1.90 -5.85
C ASN A 43 -8.98 -0.76 -6.49
N MET A 44 -10.22 -1.05 -6.86
CA MET A 44 -11.12 -0.06 -7.48
C MET A 44 -11.58 1.00 -6.48
N ALA A 45 -11.94 0.61 -5.25
CA ALA A 45 -12.33 1.57 -4.21
C ALA A 45 -11.19 2.56 -3.91
N MET A 46 -9.94 2.09 -3.91
CA MET A 46 -8.79 2.97 -3.73
C MET A 46 -8.58 3.89 -4.94
N VAL A 47 -8.76 3.39 -6.17
CA VAL A 47 -8.71 4.23 -7.39
C VAL A 47 -9.76 5.33 -7.34
N ASP A 48 -10.98 5.04 -6.90
CA ASP A 48 -12.04 6.03 -6.74
C ASP A 48 -11.69 7.05 -5.64
N ALA A 49 -11.11 6.58 -4.53
CA ALA A 49 -10.67 7.44 -3.44
C ALA A 49 -9.61 8.48 -3.85
N LEU A 50 -8.85 8.24 -4.92
CA LEU A 50 -7.85 9.19 -5.42
C LEU A 50 -8.44 10.56 -5.80
N ASP A 51 -9.71 10.61 -6.22
CA ASP A 51 -10.35 11.87 -6.56
C ASP A 51 -10.62 12.71 -5.30
N HIS A 52 -10.94 12.05 -4.19
CA HIS A 52 -11.12 12.69 -2.89
C HIS A 52 -9.78 13.11 -2.26
N LEU A 53 -8.69 12.44 -2.62
CA LEU A 53 -7.34 12.73 -2.16
C LEU A 53 -6.59 13.72 -3.06
N ALA A 54 -7.28 14.34 -4.03
CA ALA A 54 -6.60 15.10 -5.06
C ALA A 54 -5.79 16.31 -4.54
N ASN A 55 -6.19 16.90 -3.42
CA ASN A 55 -5.48 18.01 -2.78
C ASN A 55 -4.24 17.54 -1.99
N GLU A 56 -4.17 16.26 -1.65
CA GLU A 56 -3.11 15.67 -0.82
C GLU A 56 -2.03 14.96 -1.64
N LYS A 57 -2.10 15.01 -2.99
CA LYS A 57 -1.15 14.35 -3.90
C LYS A 57 0.31 14.60 -3.55
N GLU A 58 0.62 15.80 -3.07
CA GLU A 58 1.99 16.18 -2.72
C GLU A 58 2.36 15.86 -1.27
N SER A 59 1.39 15.66 -0.37
CA SER A 59 1.63 15.35 1.04
C SER A 59 1.68 13.85 1.32
N ILE A 60 1.17 13.01 0.41
CA ILE A 60 1.12 11.55 0.56
C ILE A 60 1.99 10.79 -0.45
N HIS A 61 2.49 9.65 -0.01
CA HIS A 61 3.12 8.62 -0.83
C HIS A 61 2.29 7.34 -0.69
N ILE A 62 1.86 6.74 -1.82
CA ILE A 62 1.02 5.55 -1.78
C ILE A 62 1.81 4.38 -2.34
N VAL A 63 1.87 3.29 -1.58
CA VAL A 63 2.35 1.98 -2.04
C VAL A 63 1.12 1.09 -2.18
N HIS A 64 0.84 0.60 -3.39
CA HIS A 64 -0.36 -0.19 -3.66
C HIS A 64 0.02 -1.55 -4.25
N GLN A 65 -0.05 -2.59 -3.45
CA GLN A 65 0.03 -3.97 -3.91
C GLN A 65 -1.34 -4.38 -4.43
N THR A 66 -1.41 -4.74 -5.70
CA THR A 66 -2.67 -5.01 -6.39
C THR A 66 -2.89 -6.51 -6.55
N GLY A 67 -2.30 -7.08 -7.58
CA GLY A 67 -2.45 -8.43 -8.11
C GLY A 67 -2.28 -8.36 -9.63
N GLU A 68 -1.84 -9.41 -10.30
CA GLU A 68 -1.48 -9.34 -11.73
C GLU A 68 -2.63 -8.84 -12.62
N LYS A 69 -3.87 -9.21 -12.29
CA LYS A 69 -5.06 -8.90 -13.10
C LYS A 69 -5.40 -7.41 -13.13
N ASP A 70 -5.22 -6.71 -12.01
CA ASP A 70 -5.63 -5.30 -11.87
C ASP A 70 -4.45 -4.34 -12.00
N PHE A 71 -3.22 -4.85 -12.06
CA PHE A 71 -2.00 -4.05 -11.99
C PHE A 71 -1.96 -2.92 -13.02
N ASP A 72 -2.17 -3.25 -14.30
CA ASP A 72 -2.07 -2.26 -15.38
C ASP A 72 -3.16 -1.18 -15.29
N GLU A 73 -4.39 -1.57 -14.96
CA GLU A 73 -5.52 -0.66 -14.81
C GLU A 73 -5.33 0.30 -13.62
N VAL A 74 -4.92 -0.23 -12.47
CA VAL A 74 -4.66 0.57 -11.28
C VAL A 74 -3.49 1.51 -11.55
N ARG A 75 -2.37 1.02 -12.09
CA ARG A 75 -1.21 1.86 -12.41
C ARG A 75 -1.56 2.97 -13.39
N PHE A 76 -2.36 2.67 -14.41
CA PHE A 76 -2.83 3.68 -15.37
C PHE A 76 -3.67 4.75 -14.65
N SER A 77 -4.60 4.34 -13.79
CA SER A 77 -5.46 5.23 -13.02
C SER A 77 -4.68 6.19 -12.13
N TYR A 78 -3.67 5.70 -11.39
CA TYR A 78 -2.80 6.56 -10.57
C TYR A 78 -2.05 7.60 -11.41
N ASN A 79 -1.53 7.20 -12.59
CA ASN A 79 -0.84 8.10 -13.51
C ASN A 79 -1.79 9.17 -14.10
N GLN A 80 -2.97 8.75 -14.56
CA GLN A 80 -3.97 9.66 -15.13
C GLN A 80 -4.43 10.69 -14.09
N LYS A 81 -4.64 10.26 -12.85
CA LYS A 81 -5.04 11.14 -11.74
C LYS A 81 -3.88 11.94 -11.16
N GLY A 82 -2.64 11.75 -11.64
CA GLY A 82 -1.49 12.59 -11.31
C GLY A 82 -0.81 12.27 -9.97
N PHE A 83 -1.01 11.08 -9.41
CA PHE A 83 -0.32 10.62 -8.20
C PHE A 83 1.09 10.10 -8.54
N ARG A 84 1.98 11.02 -8.90
CA ARG A 84 3.33 10.69 -9.42
C ARG A 84 4.25 10.03 -8.39
N SER A 85 4.00 10.25 -7.11
CA SER A 85 4.76 9.62 -6.03
C SER A 85 4.34 8.17 -5.81
N ALA A 86 3.23 7.67 -6.39
CA ALA A 86 2.73 6.35 -6.06
C ALA A 86 3.59 5.22 -6.63
N ASP A 87 3.75 4.16 -5.82
CA ASP A 87 4.40 2.91 -6.18
C ASP A 87 3.33 1.81 -6.27
N VAL A 88 2.97 1.43 -7.48
CA VAL A 88 1.99 0.37 -7.74
C VAL A 88 2.74 -0.87 -8.17
N ARG A 89 2.46 -2.02 -7.55
CA ARG A 89 3.10 -3.31 -7.87
C ARG A 89 2.07 -4.45 -7.86
N PRO A 90 2.25 -5.52 -8.67
CA PRO A 90 1.38 -6.69 -8.59
C PRO A 90 1.60 -7.47 -7.29
N PHE A 91 2.86 -7.58 -6.84
CA PHE A 91 3.25 -8.31 -5.64
C PHE A 91 4.44 -7.64 -4.92
N ILE A 92 4.61 -7.90 -3.63
CA ILE A 92 5.74 -7.44 -2.80
C ILE A 92 6.38 -8.68 -2.16
N ASP A 93 7.53 -9.10 -2.70
CA ASP A 93 8.23 -10.33 -2.28
C ASP A 93 9.19 -10.13 -1.11
N GLU A 94 9.87 -8.99 -1.06
CA GLU A 94 10.90 -8.70 -0.06
C GLU A 94 10.38 -7.67 0.95
N VAL A 95 10.44 -8.05 2.23
CA VAL A 95 10.07 -7.21 3.38
C VAL A 95 11.15 -7.30 4.44
#